data_AF-A0A3G7Y5M8-F1
#
_entry.id   AF-A0A3G7Y5M8-F1
#
_cell.length_a   1.000
_cell.length_b   1.000
_cell.length_c   1.000
_cell.angle_alpha   90.00
_cell.angle_beta   90.00
_cell.angle_gamma   90.00
#
_symmetry.space_group_name_H-M   'P 1'
#
loop_
_entity.id
_entity.type
_entity.pdbx_description
1 polymer ?
#
loop_
_entity_poly.entity_id
_entity_poly.type
_entity_poly.pdbx_seq_one_letter_code
_entity_poly.pdbx_strand_id
1 'polypeptide(L)'
;MLVSNSLDVSRHNSHRLERGADITTLHQMPAAERRLAPHNDSLVERGRRGTDPSPVMQLFPAATASSAPDKDQAAAFVDPASRTEAGGHTRQLALQQTISARDLLYHPGDTLRTELGLAAGKAHEMLSRLGDLQAPLGGHLFGAEGLMPGEGPKALLATLKRLMDDIPAGSNSATAKDRSIMIALMGDIGAILGSTTTGVERTPKQDEALRLAIPGLLGLPYPAAESLAPTSALGGSANIGPAKKQERIKPPNAQPARTGVHNLGKHADDLLGIQSNRLLPSRWDVAQLKKERVDTTVEPLIAHMSGTQAETLAVWDMLRGEQRPYTRVMDGLKERPYLANDPMSQLPSSERDARYARAAGTAAFLIGNGYHSAVEVLGGTLAYTGQDGQSVVGPRQDAGHLFGQGAATQLISELLNTQRAAQV
;
A
#
# COMPACT_ATOMS: atom_id res chain seq x y z
N MET A 1 -28.17 -5.49 55.30
CA MET A 1 -27.29 -5.40 56.49
C MET A 1 -25.93 -5.92 56.04
N LEU A 2 -24.99 -5.02 55.68
CA LEU A 2 -23.99 -4.39 56.58
C LEU A 2 -23.04 -5.47 57.14
N VAL A 3 -21.72 -5.50 56.98
CA VAL A 3 -20.65 -4.47 57.05
C VAL A 3 -19.39 -5.10 56.38
N SER A 4 -18.85 -4.60 55.25
CA SER A 4 -17.62 -3.78 55.10
C SER A 4 -16.40 -4.12 55.97
N ASN A 5 -15.22 -4.25 55.35
CA ASN A 5 -13.99 -3.65 55.87
C ASN A 5 -13.04 -3.33 54.71
N SER A 6 -12.84 -2.03 54.50
CA SER A 6 -11.72 -1.44 53.77
C SER A 6 -10.48 -1.47 54.66
N LEU A 7 -9.30 -1.38 54.05
CA LEU A 7 -8.26 -0.49 54.52
C LEU A 7 -7.30 -0.18 53.36
N ASP A 8 -7.24 1.11 53.09
CA ASP A 8 -6.43 1.83 52.12
C ASP A 8 -5.50 2.73 52.96
N VAL A 9 -4.18 2.65 52.78
CA VAL A 9 -3.22 3.68 53.24
C VAL A 9 -2.02 3.75 52.29
N SER A 10 -2.12 4.68 51.33
CA SER A 10 -1.29 5.88 51.15
C SER A 10 0.26 5.80 51.05
N ARG A 11 0.75 6.15 49.83
CA ARG A 11 1.70 7.24 49.47
C ARG A 11 3.05 7.41 50.19
N HIS A 12 4.15 7.39 49.42
CA HIS A 12 5.02 8.53 49.02
C HIS A 12 6.38 8.01 48.50
N ASN A 13 6.79 8.42 47.29
CA ASN A 13 8.08 9.08 47.10
C ASN A 13 8.20 9.70 45.69
N SER A 14 8.46 11.00 45.72
CA SER A 14 8.65 11.90 44.58
C SER A 14 10.11 12.37 44.62
N HIS A 15 10.82 12.30 43.49
CA HIS A 15 11.98 13.14 43.12
C HIS A 15 12.31 12.79 41.65
N ARG A 16 11.84 13.56 40.66
CA ARG A 16 12.41 14.80 40.09
C ARG A 16 13.83 14.62 39.51
N LEU A 17 13.93 14.58 38.19
CA LEU A 17 15.00 15.22 37.42
C LEU A 17 14.41 15.74 36.09
N GLU A 18 14.38 17.07 36.00
CA GLU A 18 14.04 17.87 34.82
C GLU A 18 15.25 18.00 33.90
N ARG A 19 14.98 18.04 32.58
CA ARG A 19 15.67 18.76 31.48
C ARG A 19 15.06 18.19 30.18
N GLY A 20 14.39 18.91 29.28
CA GLY A 20 14.30 20.34 29.00
C GLY A 20 14.68 20.55 27.52
N ALA A 21 13.67 20.67 26.65
CA ALA A 21 13.78 21.31 25.32
C ALA A 21 12.36 21.55 24.76
N ASP A 22 11.77 22.67 25.17
CA ASP A 22 10.66 23.33 24.48
C ASP A 22 11.15 23.86 23.12
N ILE A 23 10.43 23.56 22.05
CA ILE A 23 10.53 24.29 20.78
C ILE A 23 9.15 24.88 20.49
N THR A 24 8.95 26.07 21.07
CA THR A 24 7.83 26.96 20.79
C THR A 24 8.40 28.24 20.19
N THR A 25 8.62 28.30 18.88
CA THR A 25 8.77 29.58 18.15
C THR A 25 8.72 29.38 16.64
N LEU A 26 7.56 29.62 16.03
CA LEU A 26 7.47 30.15 14.66
C LEU A 26 6.10 30.82 14.53
N HIS A 27 6.09 32.10 14.85
CA HIS A 27 4.95 32.98 14.68
C HIS A 27 5.32 34.06 13.65
N GLN A 28 4.33 34.37 12.81
CA GLN A 28 4.13 35.62 12.06
C GLN A 28 4.77 35.77 10.67
N MET A 29 3.92 35.83 9.65
CA MET A 29 3.78 36.96 8.69
C MET A 29 2.55 36.71 7.76
N PRO A 30 1.98 37.75 7.10
CA PRO A 30 0.56 38.09 7.24
C PRO A 30 -0.36 37.66 6.08
N ALA A 31 -1.67 37.67 6.40
CA ALA A 31 -2.76 37.60 5.44
C ALA A 31 -2.76 38.81 4.50
N ALA A 32 -2.83 38.54 3.18
CA ALA A 32 -3.12 39.56 2.18
C ALA A 32 -4.14 39.01 1.17
N GLU A 33 -5.26 39.73 1.12
CA GLU A 33 -6.42 39.64 0.24
C GLU A 33 -6.08 39.42 -1.24
N ARG A 34 -6.82 38.55 -1.94
CA ARG A 34 -7.23 38.79 -3.35
C ARG A 34 -8.63 38.24 -3.65
N ARG A 35 -9.59 39.15 -3.47
CA ARG A 35 -10.67 39.57 -4.40
C ARG A 35 -11.45 38.51 -5.20
N LEU A 36 -12.73 38.46 -4.85
CA LEU A 36 -13.89 38.05 -5.65
C LEU A 36 -14.06 38.85 -6.96
N ALA A 37 -14.69 38.17 -7.94
CA ALA A 37 -15.72 38.62 -8.90
C ALA A 37 -15.38 38.33 -10.38
N PRO A 38 -16.38 38.21 -11.29
CA PRO A 38 -17.72 37.63 -11.14
C PRO A 38 -18.16 36.72 -12.30
N HIS A 39 -19.37 36.16 -12.15
CA HIS A 39 -20.27 35.61 -13.16
C HIS A 39 -20.31 36.39 -14.49
N ASN A 40 -20.49 35.66 -15.59
CA ASN A 40 -21.15 36.18 -16.77
C ASN A 40 -22.09 35.11 -17.35
N ASP A 41 -23.40 35.37 -17.23
CA ASP A 41 -24.46 34.73 -17.98
C ASP A 41 -24.59 35.42 -19.34
N SER A 42 -24.76 34.65 -20.41
CA SER A 42 -25.60 35.07 -21.53
C SER A 42 -26.13 33.86 -22.30
N LEU A 43 -27.45 33.70 -22.19
CA LEU A 43 -28.34 32.92 -23.04
C LEU A 43 -28.23 33.32 -24.53
N VAL A 44 -28.65 32.42 -25.43
CA VAL A 44 -29.84 32.55 -26.30
C VAL A 44 -29.76 31.60 -27.53
N GLU A 45 -30.65 30.61 -27.49
CA GLU A 45 -31.59 30.14 -28.53
C GLU A 45 -31.25 29.32 -29.80
N ARG A 46 -32.02 28.21 -29.86
CA ARG A 46 -32.87 27.68 -30.97
C ARG A 46 -32.23 26.96 -32.16
N GLY A 47 -32.71 25.72 -32.36
CA GLY A 47 -33.39 25.38 -33.64
C GLY A 47 -33.15 24.01 -34.28
N ARG A 48 -34.06 23.06 -33.99
CA ARG A 48 -34.73 22.08 -34.90
C ARG A 48 -33.96 21.14 -35.87
N ARG A 49 -34.27 19.84 -35.68
CA ARG A 49 -34.72 18.76 -36.61
C ARG A 49 -33.86 18.27 -37.79
N GLY A 50 -33.80 16.94 -37.92
CA GLY A 50 -33.57 16.17 -39.18
C GLY A 50 -32.73 14.91 -38.95
N THR A 51 -33.33 13.73 -38.69
CA THR A 51 -33.62 12.62 -39.64
C THR A 51 -32.42 11.81 -40.15
N ASP A 52 -32.26 10.61 -39.55
CA ASP A 52 -32.06 9.29 -40.18
C ASP A 52 -30.74 8.90 -40.92
N PRO A 53 -30.46 7.59 -41.09
CA PRO A 53 -29.18 6.98 -40.72
C PRO A 53 -28.46 6.30 -41.90
N SER A 54 -27.16 6.02 -41.78
CA SER A 54 -26.48 4.91 -42.49
C SER A 54 -24.99 4.78 -42.13
N PRO A 55 -24.38 3.61 -42.36
CA PRO A 55 -23.31 3.06 -41.54
C PRO A 55 -21.91 3.39 -42.09
N VAL A 56 -20.97 3.69 -41.21
CA VAL A 56 -19.55 3.78 -41.56
C VAL A 56 -18.87 2.48 -41.15
N MET A 57 -18.56 1.65 -42.14
CA MET A 57 -17.49 0.66 -42.06
C MET A 57 -16.22 1.35 -41.57
N GLN A 58 -15.81 1.10 -40.32
CA GLN A 58 -14.45 1.39 -39.87
C GLN A 58 -13.62 0.13 -40.00
N LEU A 59 -12.71 0.17 -40.98
CA LEU A 59 -11.57 -0.72 -41.12
C LEU A 59 -10.70 -0.61 -39.85
N PHE A 60 -10.51 -1.74 -39.16
CA PHE A 60 -9.53 -1.86 -38.09
C PHE A 60 -8.11 -1.64 -38.66
N PRO A 61 -7.27 -0.75 -38.10
CA PRO A 61 -5.86 -0.76 -38.40
C PRO A 61 -5.20 -1.95 -37.68
N ALA A 62 -4.40 -2.68 -38.45
CA ALA A 62 -3.60 -3.81 -38.02
C ALA A 62 -2.65 -3.43 -36.87
N ALA A 63 -2.42 -4.39 -35.98
CA ALA A 63 -1.46 -4.32 -34.89
C ALA A 63 -0.08 -3.90 -35.41
N THR A 64 0.40 -2.73 -35.01
CA THR A 64 1.79 -2.32 -35.22
C THR A 64 2.69 -3.06 -34.24
N ALA A 65 3.63 -3.81 -34.80
CA ALA A 65 4.70 -4.48 -34.08
C ALA A 65 5.48 -3.48 -33.21
N SER A 66 5.75 -3.87 -31.96
CA SER A 66 6.61 -3.15 -31.03
C SER A 66 8.01 -3.02 -31.61
N SER A 67 8.41 -1.80 -32.01
CA SER A 67 9.79 -1.49 -32.35
C SER A 67 10.61 -1.36 -31.07
N ALA A 68 11.77 -2.03 -31.03
CA ALA A 68 12.76 -1.85 -29.97
C ALA A 68 13.18 -0.38 -29.86
N PRO A 69 13.43 0.15 -28.64
CA PRO A 69 13.78 1.55 -28.48
C PRO A 69 15.14 1.88 -29.12
N ASP A 70 15.23 3.09 -29.70
CA ASP A 70 16.45 3.66 -30.26
C ASP A 70 17.60 3.61 -29.26
N LYS A 71 18.82 3.30 -29.72
CA LYS A 71 20.02 3.16 -28.88
C LYS A 71 20.34 4.41 -28.04
N ASP A 72 19.92 5.59 -28.51
CA ASP A 72 20.09 6.85 -27.77
C ASP A 72 19.08 7.02 -26.62
N GLN A 73 17.90 6.41 -26.68
CA GLN A 73 16.95 6.39 -25.57
C GLN A 73 17.41 5.44 -24.45
N ALA A 74 18.14 4.38 -24.77
CA ALA A 74 18.65 3.43 -23.78
C ALA A 74 19.69 4.04 -22.81
N ALA A 75 20.41 5.10 -23.21
CA ALA A 75 21.35 5.80 -22.33
C ALA A 75 20.67 6.71 -21.29
N ALA A 76 19.40 7.06 -21.49
CA ALA A 76 18.65 7.96 -20.62
C ALA A 76 17.98 7.27 -19.43
N PHE A 77 17.90 5.93 -19.43
CA PHE A 77 17.25 5.14 -18.38
C PHE A 77 18.21 4.13 -17.76
N VAL A 78 18.14 3.95 -16.45
CA VAL A 78 19.02 3.07 -15.67
C VAL A 78 18.22 2.21 -14.70
N ASP A 79 18.76 1.06 -14.33
CA ASP A 79 18.22 0.28 -13.19
C ASP A 79 18.51 1.07 -11.91
N PRO A 80 17.50 1.47 -11.12
CA PRO A 80 17.73 2.18 -9.87
C PRO A 80 18.55 1.37 -8.84
N ALA A 81 18.60 0.04 -8.96
CA ALA A 81 19.43 -0.82 -8.12
C ALA A 81 20.94 -0.53 -8.28
N SER A 82 21.37 0.00 -9.44
CA SER A 82 22.77 0.36 -9.70
C SER A 82 23.35 1.32 -8.65
N ARG A 83 22.53 2.23 -8.09
CA ARG A 83 22.92 3.12 -6.99
C ARG A 83 23.24 2.36 -5.70
N THR A 84 22.50 1.29 -5.43
CA THR A 84 22.71 0.43 -4.25
C THR A 84 23.89 -0.52 -4.43
N GLU A 85 24.17 -0.94 -5.65
CA GLU A 85 25.36 -1.71 -6.00
C GLU A 85 26.64 -0.87 -5.85
N ALA A 86 26.59 0.39 -6.29
CA ALA A 86 27.67 1.37 -6.08
C ALA A 86 27.92 1.69 -4.59
N GLY A 87 26.96 1.38 -3.70
CA GLY A 87 27.10 1.52 -2.25
C GLY A 87 26.61 2.87 -1.72
N GLY A 88 27.27 3.37 -0.67
CA GLY A 88 26.96 4.66 -0.06
C GLY A 88 25.60 4.73 0.66
N HIS A 89 25.03 5.93 0.70
CA HIS A 89 23.86 6.22 1.53
C HIS A 89 22.57 5.56 1.02
N THR A 90 22.35 5.49 -0.31
CA THR A 90 21.20 4.77 -0.89
C THR A 90 21.16 3.30 -0.49
N ARG A 91 22.33 2.62 -0.45
CA ARG A 91 22.42 1.23 0.04
C ARG A 91 22.05 1.11 1.52
N GLN A 92 22.49 2.07 2.35
CA GLN A 92 22.15 2.08 3.78
C GLN A 92 20.63 2.23 3.98
N LEU A 93 19.99 3.16 3.26
CA LEU A 93 18.54 3.35 3.33
C LEU A 93 17.77 2.13 2.81
N ALA A 94 18.22 1.51 1.72
CA ALA A 94 17.65 0.28 1.18
C ALA A 94 17.75 -0.88 2.18
N LEU A 95 18.88 -1.02 2.87
CA LEU A 95 19.05 -2.03 3.92
C LEU A 95 18.15 -1.73 5.12
N GLN A 96 18.13 -0.48 5.60
CA GLN A 96 17.34 -0.06 6.76
C GLN A 96 15.85 -0.34 6.59
N GLN A 97 15.25 0.09 5.48
CA GLN A 97 13.83 -0.16 5.23
C GLN A 97 13.54 -1.66 5.08
N THR A 98 14.46 -2.42 4.47
CA THR A 98 14.32 -3.87 4.34
C THR A 98 14.36 -4.57 5.70
N ILE A 99 15.25 -4.16 6.61
CA ILE A 99 15.33 -4.67 7.98
C ILE A 99 14.02 -4.38 8.71
N SER A 100 13.59 -3.12 8.78
CA SER A 100 12.36 -2.73 9.51
C SER A 100 11.14 -3.48 8.99
N ALA A 101 10.99 -3.61 7.67
CA ALA A 101 9.88 -4.30 7.04
C ALA A 101 9.88 -5.80 7.36
N ARG A 102 11.04 -6.45 7.24
CA ARG A 102 11.16 -7.88 7.51
C ARG A 102 10.99 -8.21 8.98
N ASP A 103 11.56 -7.39 9.87
CA ASP A 103 11.39 -7.55 11.31
C ASP A 103 9.90 -7.51 11.69
N LEU A 104 9.12 -6.57 11.14
CA LEU A 104 7.68 -6.53 11.37
C LEU A 104 6.95 -7.78 10.87
N LEU A 105 7.33 -8.33 9.71
CA LEU A 105 6.71 -9.55 9.16
C LEU A 105 7.04 -10.80 9.99
N TYR A 106 8.27 -10.90 10.51
CA TYR A 106 8.67 -12.01 11.39
C TYR A 106 8.09 -11.86 12.80
N HIS A 107 8.09 -10.64 13.35
CA HIS A 107 7.75 -10.33 14.73
C HIS A 107 6.67 -9.24 14.83
N PRO A 108 5.45 -9.46 14.31
CA PRO A 108 4.39 -8.47 14.43
C PRO A 108 3.94 -8.32 15.88
N GLY A 109 3.55 -7.10 16.26
CA GLY A 109 2.85 -6.83 17.53
C GLY A 109 1.39 -7.30 17.50
N ASP A 110 0.75 -7.29 18.66
CA ASP A 110 -0.58 -7.88 18.85
C ASP A 110 -1.67 -7.24 17.99
N THR A 111 -1.61 -5.92 17.79
CA THR A 111 -2.58 -5.19 16.95
C THR A 111 -2.51 -5.68 15.49
N LEU A 112 -1.31 -5.79 14.92
CA LEU A 112 -1.14 -6.29 13.55
C LEU A 112 -1.53 -7.76 13.42
N ARG A 113 -1.17 -8.61 14.41
CA ARG A 113 -1.62 -10.02 14.44
C ARG A 113 -3.14 -10.13 14.43
N THR A 114 -3.81 -9.35 15.28
CA THR A 114 -5.26 -9.31 15.38
C THR A 114 -5.90 -8.85 14.07
N GLU A 115 -5.40 -7.78 13.46
CA GLU A 115 -5.94 -7.26 12.21
C GLU A 115 -5.75 -8.22 11.02
N LEU A 116 -4.62 -8.93 10.96
CA LEU A 116 -4.39 -9.98 9.96
C LEU A 116 -5.29 -11.19 10.19
N GLY A 117 -5.41 -11.67 11.43
CA GLY A 117 -6.23 -12.84 11.75
C GLY A 117 -7.72 -12.61 11.51
N LEU A 118 -8.23 -11.43 11.87
CA LEU A 118 -9.63 -11.07 11.62
C LEU A 118 -9.93 -10.90 10.12
N ALA A 119 -9.01 -10.25 9.37
CA ALA A 119 -9.14 -10.16 7.92
C ALA A 119 -9.04 -11.54 7.25
N ALA A 120 -8.15 -12.41 7.72
CA ALA A 120 -8.01 -13.78 7.24
C ALA A 120 -9.28 -14.61 7.48
N GLY A 121 -9.96 -14.42 8.62
CA GLY A 121 -11.26 -15.04 8.90
C GLY A 121 -12.31 -14.66 7.86
N LYS A 122 -12.40 -13.38 7.51
CA LYS A 122 -13.36 -12.91 6.48
C LYS A 122 -12.98 -13.40 5.08
N ALA A 123 -11.70 -13.38 4.73
CA ALA A 123 -11.21 -13.90 3.46
C ALA A 123 -11.43 -15.41 3.34
N HIS A 124 -11.25 -16.17 4.43
CA HIS A 124 -11.50 -17.61 4.47
C HIS A 124 -12.99 -17.92 4.23
N GLU A 125 -13.90 -17.19 4.87
CA GLU A 125 -15.36 -17.31 4.63
C GLU A 125 -15.70 -17.03 3.16
N MET A 126 -15.19 -15.92 2.60
CA MET A 126 -15.39 -15.53 1.21
C MET A 126 -14.89 -16.63 0.26
N LEU A 127 -13.62 -17.04 0.39
CA LEU A 127 -13.02 -18.07 -0.46
C LEU A 127 -13.80 -19.39 -0.40
N SER A 128 -14.21 -19.82 0.79
CA SER A 128 -14.99 -21.05 0.97
C SER A 128 -16.30 -21.05 0.18
N ARG A 129 -16.84 -19.88 -0.16
CA ARG A 129 -18.09 -19.71 -0.92
C ARG A 129 -17.89 -19.44 -2.41
N LEU A 130 -16.66 -19.19 -2.87
CA LEU A 130 -16.37 -18.89 -4.28
C LEU A 130 -16.43 -20.11 -5.22
N GLY A 131 -16.42 -21.33 -4.67
CA GLY A 131 -16.42 -22.56 -5.49
C GLY A 131 -15.28 -22.57 -6.52
N ASP A 132 -15.62 -22.78 -7.79
CA ASP A 132 -14.64 -22.86 -8.89
C ASP A 132 -13.87 -21.55 -9.14
N LEU A 133 -14.31 -20.42 -8.57
CA LEU A 133 -13.63 -19.13 -8.67
C LEU A 133 -12.48 -18.97 -7.67
N GLN A 134 -12.25 -19.91 -6.76
CA GLN A 134 -11.12 -19.86 -5.81
C GLN A 134 -9.76 -19.86 -6.53
N ALA A 135 -9.58 -20.75 -7.51
CA ALA A 135 -8.32 -20.85 -8.25
C ALA A 135 -8.05 -19.61 -9.12
N PRO A 136 -9.02 -19.09 -9.91
CA PRO A 136 -8.88 -17.82 -10.61
C PRO A 136 -8.53 -16.63 -9.71
N LEU A 137 -9.15 -16.54 -8.52
CA LEU A 137 -8.84 -15.46 -7.55
C LEU A 137 -7.36 -15.52 -7.12
N GLY A 138 -6.87 -16.70 -6.74
CA GLY A 138 -5.49 -16.90 -6.30
C GLY A 138 -4.47 -17.11 -7.41
N GLY A 139 -4.82 -16.91 -8.68
CA GLY A 139 -3.97 -17.29 -9.82
C GLY A 139 -2.58 -16.65 -9.79
N HIS A 140 -2.44 -15.42 -9.30
CA HIS A 140 -1.14 -14.77 -9.13
C HIS A 140 -0.33 -15.44 -8.02
N LEU A 141 -0.95 -15.73 -6.88
CA LEU A 141 -0.31 -16.42 -5.74
C LEU A 141 0.22 -17.79 -6.14
N PHE A 142 -0.54 -18.55 -6.95
CA PHE A 142 -0.21 -19.91 -7.34
C PHE A 142 0.75 -20.00 -8.54
N GLY A 143 0.90 -18.91 -9.30
CA GLY A 143 1.80 -18.83 -10.44
C GLY A 143 3.27 -18.99 -10.04
N ALA A 144 4.14 -19.25 -11.02
CA ALA A 144 5.57 -19.47 -10.80
C ALA A 144 6.30 -18.26 -10.16
N GLU A 145 5.75 -17.06 -10.32
CA GLU A 145 6.25 -15.80 -9.75
C GLU A 145 5.58 -15.44 -8.41
N GLY A 146 4.56 -16.20 -8.01
CA GLY A 146 3.76 -15.96 -6.80
C GLY A 146 4.41 -16.48 -5.52
N LEU A 147 3.70 -16.28 -4.40
CA LEU A 147 4.17 -16.67 -3.06
C LEU A 147 3.83 -18.13 -2.69
N MET A 148 3.02 -18.80 -3.52
CA MET A 148 2.57 -20.18 -3.33
C MET A 148 2.72 -20.98 -4.64
N PRO A 149 3.91 -20.99 -5.28
CA PRO A 149 4.07 -21.52 -6.62
C PRO A 149 3.70 -23.00 -6.69
N GLY A 150 2.75 -23.33 -7.58
CA GLY A 150 2.25 -24.70 -7.78
C GLY A 150 1.33 -25.22 -6.66
N GLU A 151 1.05 -24.41 -5.64
CA GLU A 151 0.03 -24.72 -4.63
C GLU A 151 -1.38 -24.36 -5.17
N GLY A 152 -2.41 -24.47 -4.33
CA GLY A 152 -3.77 -24.18 -4.76
C GLY A 152 -4.71 -23.78 -3.61
N PRO A 153 -6.02 -23.64 -3.89
CA PRO A 153 -6.99 -23.08 -2.94
C PRO A 153 -7.00 -23.72 -1.56
N LYS A 154 -6.82 -25.04 -1.47
CA LYS A 154 -6.77 -25.75 -0.17
C LYS A 154 -5.61 -25.28 0.71
N ALA A 155 -4.44 -25.05 0.11
CA ALA A 155 -3.26 -24.55 0.83
C ALA A 155 -3.45 -23.09 1.24
N LEU A 156 -4.10 -22.28 0.39
CA LEU A 156 -4.48 -20.91 0.72
C LEU A 156 -5.43 -20.88 1.93
N LEU A 157 -6.48 -21.69 1.95
CA LEU A 157 -7.40 -21.79 3.09
C LEU A 157 -6.67 -22.21 4.38
N ALA A 158 -5.74 -23.16 4.29
CA ALA A 158 -4.92 -23.57 5.44
C ALA A 158 -4.02 -22.42 5.95
N THR A 159 -3.51 -21.57 5.05
CA THR A 159 -2.73 -20.38 5.38
C THR A 159 -3.56 -19.35 6.12
N LEU A 160 -4.77 -19.07 5.63
CA LEU A 160 -5.72 -18.17 6.30
C LEU A 160 -6.10 -18.71 7.68
N LYS A 161 -6.31 -20.02 7.80
CA LYS A 161 -6.60 -20.66 9.08
C LYS A 161 -5.47 -20.46 10.10
N ARG A 162 -4.20 -20.63 9.69
CA ARG A 162 -3.06 -20.35 10.59
C ARG A 162 -3.07 -18.90 11.09
N LEU A 163 -3.38 -17.93 10.23
CA LEU A 163 -3.49 -16.52 10.66
C LEU A 163 -4.64 -16.28 11.65
N MET A 164 -5.77 -16.95 11.47
CA MET A 164 -6.89 -16.89 12.42
C MET A 164 -6.48 -17.48 13.78
N ASP A 165 -5.76 -18.59 13.76
CA ASP A 165 -5.28 -19.28 14.96
C ASP A 165 -4.07 -18.54 15.60
N ASP A 166 -3.52 -17.50 14.95
CA ASP A 166 -2.42 -16.63 15.43
C ASP A 166 -2.89 -15.46 16.31
N ILE A 167 -4.21 -15.22 16.41
CA ILE A 167 -4.77 -14.12 17.21
C ILE A 167 -4.47 -14.26 18.71
N PRO A 168 -4.62 -15.45 19.34
CA PRO A 168 -4.23 -15.60 20.74
C PRO A 168 -2.72 -15.36 20.91
N ALA A 169 -2.36 -14.38 21.74
CA ALA A 169 -0.97 -14.01 22.00
C ALA A 169 -0.15 -15.25 22.44
N GLY A 170 0.88 -15.58 21.66
CA GLY A 170 1.82 -16.67 21.95
C GLY A 170 1.59 -17.98 21.20
N SER A 171 0.55 -18.11 20.35
CA SER A 171 0.40 -19.33 19.53
C SER A 171 1.49 -19.44 18.45
N ASN A 172 1.97 -18.30 17.93
CA ASN A 172 3.01 -18.18 16.89
C ASN A 172 2.80 -19.18 15.74
N SER A 173 1.54 -19.41 15.39
CA SER A 173 1.12 -20.42 14.43
C SER A 173 1.25 -19.93 12.99
N ALA A 174 1.26 -18.62 12.78
CA ALA A 174 1.48 -18.01 11.47
C ALA A 174 2.93 -17.52 11.29
N THR A 175 3.43 -17.70 10.07
CA THR A 175 4.78 -17.29 9.64
C THR A 175 4.74 -15.97 8.86
N ALA A 176 5.92 -15.37 8.62
CA ALA A 176 6.04 -14.22 7.73
C ALA A 176 5.53 -14.50 6.30
N LYS A 177 5.68 -15.75 5.81
CA LYS A 177 5.12 -16.20 4.53
C LYS A 177 3.59 -16.13 4.56
N ASP A 178 2.96 -16.61 5.62
CA ASP A 178 1.49 -16.60 5.76
C ASP A 178 0.94 -15.16 5.72
N ARG A 179 1.57 -14.24 6.45
CA ARG A 179 1.22 -12.82 6.47
C ARG A 179 1.37 -12.17 5.09
N SER A 180 2.47 -12.49 4.40
CA SER A 180 2.72 -12.00 3.04
C SER A 180 1.69 -12.54 2.03
N ILE A 181 1.29 -13.80 2.14
CA ILE A 181 0.25 -14.41 1.30
C ILE A 181 -1.10 -13.70 1.49
N MET A 182 -1.49 -13.44 2.74
CA MET A 182 -2.75 -12.76 3.02
C MET A 182 -2.78 -11.34 2.43
N ILE A 183 -1.69 -10.59 2.59
CA ILE A 183 -1.61 -9.22 2.05
C ILE A 183 -1.53 -9.24 0.52
N ALA A 184 -0.82 -10.20 -0.08
CA ALA A 184 -0.82 -10.39 -1.53
C ALA A 184 -2.22 -10.73 -2.09
N LEU A 185 -2.99 -11.58 -1.39
CA LEU A 185 -4.39 -11.87 -1.72
C LEU A 185 -5.25 -10.61 -1.70
N MET A 186 -5.06 -9.72 -0.71
CA MET A 186 -5.75 -8.43 -0.67
C MET A 186 -5.41 -7.57 -1.90
N GLY A 187 -4.14 -7.57 -2.33
CA GLY A 187 -3.73 -6.92 -3.57
C GLY A 187 -4.42 -7.49 -4.82
N ASP A 188 -4.55 -8.83 -4.91
CA ASP A 188 -5.24 -9.48 -6.03
C ASP A 188 -6.74 -9.15 -6.07
N ILE A 189 -7.41 -9.15 -4.90
CA ILE A 189 -8.81 -8.70 -4.78
C ILE A 189 -8.92 -7.24 -5.20
N GLY A 190 -7.99 -6.39 -4.76
CA GLY A 190 -7.95 -4.97 -5.08
C GLY A 190 -7.81 -4.74 -6.57
N ALA A 191 -6.96 -5.51 -7.25
CA ALA A 191 -6.80 -5.43 -8.69
C ALA A 191 -8.07 -5.82 -9.46
N ILE A 192 -8.75 -6.89 -9.01
CA ILE A 192 -10.02 -7.32 -9.61
C ILE A 192 -11.07 -6.21 -9.48
N LEU A 193 -11.26 -5.66 -8.27
CA LEU A 193 -12.24 -4.61 -7.99
C LEU A 193 -11.87 -3.26 -8.64
N GLY A 194 -10.58 -2.97 -8.77
CA GLY A 194 -10.06 -1.77 -9.43
C GLY A 194 -10.02 -1.86 -10.95
N SER A 195 -10.35 -3.02 -11.53
CA SER A 195 -10.20 -3.32 -12.95
C SER A 195 -8.79 -3.09 -13.49
N THR A 196 -7.79 -3.37 -12.66
CA THR A 196 -6.39 -3.31 -13.06
C THR A 196 -5.91 -4.70 -13.46
N THR A 197 -5.17 -4.78 -14.56
CA THR A 197 -4.59 -6.06 -15.03
C THR A 197 -3.38 -6.42 -14.19
N THR A 198 -3.53 -7.36 -13.26
CA THR A 198 -2.40 -8.16 -12.77
C THR A 198 -2.09 -9.22 -13.82
N GLY A 199 -0.82 -9.55 -14.06
CA GLY A 199 -0.34 -10.43 -15.14
C GLY A 199 -0.75 -11.91 -15.03
N VAL A 200 -1.97 -12.18 -14.57
CA VAL A 200 -2.58 -13.49 -14.40
C VAL A 200 -3.45 -13.81 -15.61
N GLU A 201 -3.34 -15.02 -16.13
CA GLU A 201 -4.26 -15.57 -17.11
C GLU A 201 -5.61 -15.92 -16.44
N ARG A 202 -6.41 -14.90 -16.09
CA ARG A 202 -7.85 -15.05 -15.83
C ARG A 202 -8.60 -14.83 -17.14
N THR A 203 -9.58 -15.68 -17.43
CA THR A 203 -10.49 -15.40 -18.55
C THR A 203 -11.36 -14.18 -18.22
N PRO A 204 -11.80 -13.38 -19.22
CA PRO A 204 -12.71 -12.26 -18.98
C PRO A 204 -13.97 -12.64 -18.22
N LYS A 205 -14.51 -13.84 -18.46
CA LYS A 205 -15.69 -14.37 -17.75
C LYS A 205 -15.42 -14.64 -16.27
N GLN A 206 -14.25 -15.17 -15.92
CA GLN A 206 -13.86 -15.39 -14.52
C GLN A 206 -13.65 -14.06 -13.80
N ASP A 207 -13.04 -13.09 -14.47
CA ASP A 207 -12.80 -11.74 -13.94
C ASP A 207 -14.14 -11.02 -13.65
N GLU A 208 -15.09 -11.07 -14.59
CA GLU A 208 -16.44 -10.55 -14.40
C GLU A 208 -17.18 -11.26 -13.26
N ALA A 209 -17.15 -12.60 -13.22
CA ALA A 209 -17.80 -13.36 -12.16
C ALA A 209 -17.23 -13.05 -10.77
N LEU A 210 -15.91 -12.85 -10.66
CA LEU A 210 -15.27 -12.44 -9.41
C LEU A 210 -15.69 -11.04 -8.98
N ARG A 211 -15.75 -10.08 -9.90
CA ARG A 211 -16.23 -8.71 -9.61
C ARG A 211 -17.66 -8.70 -9.08
N LEU A 212 -18.53 -9.56 -9.63
CA LEU A 212 -19.91 -9.68 -9.17
C LEU A 212 -20.02 -10.39 -7.82
N ALA A 213 -19.22 -11.42 -7.57
CA ALA A 213 -19.33 -12.25 -6.37
C ALA A 213 -18.68 -11.61 -5.13
N ILE A 214 -17.48 -11.04 -5.25
CA ILE A 214 -16.66 -10.58 -4.11
C ILE A 214 -17.41 -9.58 -3.22
N PRO A 215 -18.02 -8.49 -3.74
CA PRO A 215 -18.65 -7.51 -2.87
C PRO A 215 -19.79 -8.08 -2.02
N GLY A 216 -20.61 -8.95 -2.60
CA GLY A 216 -21.69 -9.64 -1.88
C GLY A 216 -21.18 -10.58 -0.79
N LEU A 217 -20.08 -11.30 -1.06
CA LEU A 217 -19.46 -12.19 -0.07
C LEU A 217 -18.75 -11.44 1.07
N LEU A 218 -18.26 -10.24 0.80
CA LEU A 218 -17.71 -9.34 1.82
C LEU A 218 -18.79 -8.61 2.63
N GLY A 219 -20.05 -8.64 2.18
CA GLY A 219 -21.16 -7.94 2.84
C GLY A 219 -21.09 -6.42 2.65
N LEU A 220 -20.49 -5.97 1.55
CA LEU A 220 -20.38 -4.54 1.25
C LEU A 220 -21.74 -4.02 0.73
N PRO A 221 -22.33 -3.00 1.37
CA PRO A 221 -23.52 -2.36 0.85
C PRO A 221 -23.19 -1.61 -0.44
N TYR A 222 -24.16 -1.59 -1.34
CA TYR A 222 -24.09 -0.83 -2.56
C TYR A 222 -24.06 0.69 -2.25
N PRO A 223 -23.16 1.51 -2.83
CA PRO A 223 -22.19 1.26 -3.90
C PRO A 223 -20.72 1.11 -3.45
N ALA A 224 -20.43 0.75 -2.19
CA ALA A 224 -19.05 0.47 -1.75
C ALA A 224 -18.38 -0.64 -2.60
N ALA A 225 -19.21 -1.44 -3.29
CA ALA A 225 -18.88 -2.43 -4.29
C ALA A 225 -18.43 -1.89 -5.66
N GLU A 226 -18.82 -0.67 -6.05
CA GLU A 226 -18.78 -0.24 -7.46
C GLU A 226 -17.50 0.49 -7.89
N SER A 227 -16.68 0.99 -6.97
CA SER A 227 -15.44 1.63 -7.42
C SER A 227 -14.37 1.81 -6.34
N LEU A 228 -13.20 1.21 -6.58
CA LEU A 228 -11.96 1.66 -5.97
C LEU A 228 -11.43 2.99 -6.58
N ALA A 229 -12.16 3.64 -7.50
CA ALA A 229 -11.69 4.88 -8.12
C ALA A 229 -11.36 6.00 -7.14
N PRO A 230 -12.14 6.28 -6.08
CA PRO A 230 -11.76 7.28 -5.07
C PRO A 230 -10.46 6.90 -4.35
N THR A 231 -10.26 5.60 -4.07
CA THR A 231 -9.01 5.05 -3.51
C THR A 231 -7.85 5.27 -4.47
N SER A 232 -8.01 4.94 -5.75
CA SER A 232 -6.96 5.10 -6.76
C SER A 232 -6.60 6.56 -7.01
N ALA A 233 -7.57 7.47 -6.94
CA ALA A 233 -7.36 8.91 -7.08
C ALA A 233 -6.60 9.49 -5.87
N LEU A 234 -7.01 9.12 -4.66
CA LEU A 234 -6.41 9.62 -3.42
C LEU A 234 -5.06 8.96 -3.11
N GLY A 235 -4.97 7.64 -3.30
CA GLY A 235 -3.78 6.83 -3.09
C GLY A 235 -2.79 6.85 -4.25
N GLY A 236 -2.98 7.77 -5.20
CA GLY A 236 -1.93 8.26 -6.08
C GLY A 236 -1.24 7.21 -6.94
N SER A 237 -1.95 6.19 -7.43
CA SER A 237 -1.34 5.20 -8.35
C SER A 237 -0.75 5.85 -9.62
N ALA A 238 -1.16 7.09 -9.95
CA ALA A 238 -0.63 7.91 -11.03
C ALA A 238 0.45 8.93 -10.60
N ASN A 239 0.53 9.26 -9.31
CA ASN A 239 1.27 10.42 -8.79
C ASN A 239 2.35 10.08 -7.75
N ILE A 240 2.35 8.85 -7.20
CA ILE A 240 3.30 8.42 -6.16
C ILE A 240 4.35 7.51 -6.82
N GLY A 241 5.61 7.92 -6.69
CA GLY A 241 6.75 7.31 -7.37
C GLY A 241 6.96 7.86 -8.79
N PRO A 242 8.06 7.49 -9.45
CA PRO A 242 8.42 8.00 -10.77
C PRO A 242 7.28 7.87 -11.78
N ALA A 243 6.99 8.93 -12.53
CA ALA A 243 5.78 9.01 -13.35
C ALA A 243 5.74 7.90 -14.43
N LYS A 244 4.75 7.00 -14.31
CA LYS A 244 4.71 5.65 -14.94
C LYS A 244 4.99 5.56 -16.44
N LYS A 245 4.72 6.60 -17.23
CA LYS A 245 4.96 6.62 -18.70
C LYS A 245 6.02 7.63 -19.14
N GLN A 246 6.36 8.60 -18.29
CA GLN A 246 7.26 9.71 -18.66
C GLN A 246 8.67 9.50 -18.13
N GLU A 247 8.83 8.73 -17.06
CA GLU A 247 10.11 8.52 -16.36
C GLU A 247 10.53 7.06 -16.28
N ARG A 248 9.74 6.16 -16.87
CA ARG A 248 9.93 4.71 -16.74
C ARG A 248 9.86 4.00 -18.09
N ILE A 249 10.77 3.08 -18.32
CA ILE A 249 10.69 2.08 -19.40
C ILE A 249 10.71 0.67 -18.80
N LYS A 250 10.08 -0.26 -19.51
CA LYS A 250 10.09 -1.69 -19.17
C LYS A 250 10.99 -2.41 -20.18
N PRO A 251 12.28 -2.64 -19.90
CA PRO A 251 13.09 -3.50 -20.73
C PRO A 251 12.47 -4.92 -20.77
N PRO A 252 12.58 -5.64 -21.90
CA PRO A 252 12.04 -6.99 -21.99
C PRO A 252 12.70 -7.95 -20.97
N ASN A 253 11.87 -8.73 -20.28
CA ASN A 253 12.22 -10.01 -19.64
C ASN A 253 13.40 -10.03 -18.64
N ALA A 254 13.60 -8.96 -17.88
CA ALA A 254 14.45 -9.01 -16.68
C ALA A 254 13.56 -9.23 -15.44
N GLN A 255 13.39 -10.49 -15.02
CA GLN A 255 12.71 -10.83 -13.76
C GLN A 255 13.69 -11.50 -12.79
N PRO A 256 14.71 -10.78 -12.29
CA PRO A 256 15.63 -11.34 -11.31
C PRO A 256 14.86 -11.69 -10.03
N ALA A 257 15.33 -12.74 -9.35
CA ALA A 257 14.87 -13.05 -8.01
C ALA A 257 15.20 -11.87 -7.07
N ARG A 258 14.20 -11.38 -6.32
CA ARG A 258 14.35 -10.25 -5.41
C ARG A 258 13.84 -10.61 -4.03
N THR A 259 14.64 -10.29 -3.02
CA THR A 259 14.27 -10.35 -1.60
C THR A 259 14.49 -8.98 -1.01
N GLY A 260 13.45 -8.25 -0.63
CA GLY A 260 13.59 -6.88 -0.12
C GLY A 260 14.08 -5.87 -1.17
N VAL A 261 14.31 -4.63 -0.74
CA VAL A 261 14.72 -3.53 -1.61
C VAL A 261 16.10 -3.80 -2.20
N HIS A 262 16.19 -3.77 -3.53
CA HIS A 262 17.41 -4.08 -4.29
C HIS A 262 18.09 -5.40 -3.88
N ASN A 263 17.27 -6.42 -3.56
CA ASN A 263 17.71 -7.77 -3.18
C ASN A 263 18.56 -7.86 -1.89
N LEU A 264 18.36 -6.94 -0.94
CA LEU A 264 19.07 -6.92 0.35
C LEU A 264 18.43 -7.80 1.44
N GLY A 265 17.38 -8.54 1.12
CA GLY A 265 16.56 -9.30 2.06
C GLY A 265 17.34 -10.37 2.80
N LYS A 266 18.20 -11.13 2.11
CA LYS A 266 19.06 -12.11 2.79
C LYS A 266 19.96 -11.44 3.84
N HIS A 267 20.55 -10.29 3.51
CA HIS A 267 21.41 -9.56 4.43
C HIS A 267 20.61 -9.03 5.63
N ALA A 268 19.40 -8.54 5.41
CA ALA A 268 18.50 -8.15 6.48
C ALA A 268 18.12 -9.33 7.39
N ASP A 269 17.77 -10.49 6.82
CA ASP A 269 17.49 -11.72 7.59
C ASP A 269 18.69 -12.14 8.43
N ASP A 270 19.91 -12.05 7.86
CA ASP A 270 21.15 -12.38 8.57
C ASP A 270 21.36 -11.44 9.79
N LEU A 271 21.10 -10.14 9.62
CA LEU A 271 21.18 -9.15 10.72
C LEU A 271 20.09 -9.32 11.78
N LEU A 272 18.91 -9.82 11.38
CA LEU A 272 17.81 -10.14 12.28
C LEU A 272 17.94 -11.52 12.94
N GLY A 273 18.99 -12.29 12.61
CA GLY A 273 19.20 -13.63 13.16
C GLY A 273 18.24 -14.70 12.61
N ILE A 274 17.54 -14.44 11.50
CA ILE A 274 16.56 -15.36 10.92
C ILE A 274 17.27 -16.46 10.12
N GLN A 275 17.28 -17.68 10.64
CA GLN A 275 17.96 -18.83 10.01
C GLN A 275 17.03 -19.72 9.18
N SER A 276 15.77 -19.87 9.61
CA SER A 276 14.76 -20.72 8.97
C SER A 276 13.51 -19.93 8.59
N ASN A 277 12.70 -20.46 7.67
CA ASN A 277 11.44 -19.84 7.24
C ASN A 277 11.60 -18.43 6.66
N ARG A 278 12.74 -18.17 6.02
CA ARG A 278 13.01 -16.91 5.32
C ARG A 278 11.96 -16.68 4.23
N LEU A 279 11.58 -15.42 4.05
CA LEU A 279 10.71 -15.03 2.93
C LEU A 279 11.36 -15.41 1.60
N LEU A 280 10.60 -16.10 0.77
CA LEU A 280 11.05 -16.54 -0.54
C LEU A 280 11.27 -15.33 -1.47
N PRO A 281 12.20 -15.42 -2.44
CA PRO A 281 12.35 -14.39 -3.44
C PRO A 281 11.09 -14.23 -4.29
N SER A 282 10.65 -13.00 -4.50
CA SER A 282 9.67 -12.64 -5.52
C SER A 282 10.36 -12.48 -6.88
N ARG A 283 9.58 -12.53 -7.96
CA ARG A 283 10.05 -12.27 -9.33
C ARG A 283 9.07 -11.31 -9.98
N TRP A 284 9.59 -10.25 -10.58
CA TRP A 284 8.79 -9.25 -11.29
C TRP A 284 9.70 -8.45 -12.23
N ASP A 285 9.10 -7.83 -13.25
CA ASP A 285 9.83 -7.13 -14.30
C ASP A 285 10.49 -5.84 -13.82
N VAL A 286 11.82 -5.76 -13.96
CA VAL A 286 12.57 -4.56 -13.59
C VAL A 286 12.15 -3.38 -14.47
N ALA A 287 11.71 -2.32 -13.82
CA ALA A 287 11.54 -1.02 -14.43
C ALA A 287 12.87 -0.27 -14.44
N GLN A 288 13.22 0.34 -15.57
CA GLN A 288 14.30 1.32 -15.61
C GLN A 288 13.72 2.72 -15.52
N LEU A 289 14.45 3.61 -14.84
CA LEU A 289 14.05 4.98 -14.58
C LEU A 289 14.97 5.98 -15.25
N LYS A 290 14.47 7.17 -15.56
CA LYS A 290 15.32 8.27 -16.04
C LYS A 290 16.52 8.45 -15.11
N LYS A 291 17.72 8.50 -15.70
CA LYS A 291 18.98 8.65 -14.99
C LYS A 291 18.98 9.86 -14.04
N GLU A 292 18.47 11.00 -14.50
CA GLU A 292 18.34 12.21 -13.69
C GLU A 292 17.54 11.97 -12.40
N ARG A 293 16.41 11.25 -12.50
CA ARG A 293 15.56 10.93 -11.34
C ARG A 293 16.32 10.06 -10.32
N VAL A 294 17.04 9.06 -10.81
CA VAL A 294 17.86 8.15 -9.99
C VAL A 294 19.05 8.88 -9.37
N ASP A 295 19.66 9.82 -10.08
CA ASP A 295 20.83 10.55 -9.59
C ASP A 295 20.49 11.64 -8.57
N THR A 296 19.30 12.25 -8.67
CA THR A 296 18.81 13.33 -7.79
C THR A 296 18.06 12.84 -6.56
N THR A 297 17.72 11.55 -6.49
CA THR A 297 17.02 10.94 -5.36
C THR A 297 17.98 10.06 -4.55
N VAL A 298 18.05 10.29 -3.25
CA VAL A 298 18.89 9.49 -2.34
C VAL A 298 18.17 8.22 -1.88
N GLU A 299 16.85 8.32 -1.64
CA GLU A 299 15.98 7.17 -1.38
C GLU A 299 16.10 6.13 -2.51
N PRO A 300 16.11 4.82 -2.19
CA PRO A 300 16.05 3.81 -3.22
C PRO A 300 14.69 3.86 -3.93
N LEU A 301 14.70 3.61 -5.23
CA LEU A 301 13.52 3.57 -6.08
C LEU A 301 13.38 2.17 -6.66
N ILE A 302 12.17 1.59 -6.68
CA ILE A 302 11.94 0.25 -7.23
C ILE A 302 11.16 0.31 -8.55
N ALA A 303 10.21 1.23 -8.63
CA ALA A 303 9.33 1.52 -9.77
C ALA A 303 8.48 0.33 -10.25
N HIS A 304 8.15 -0.59 -9.34
CA HIS A 304 7.25 -1.71 -9.61
C HIS A 304 5.86 -1.22 -10.04
N MET A 305 5.21 -2.00 -10.91
CA MET A 305 4.04 -1.52 -11.66
C MET A 305 2.71 -2.06 -11.17
N SER A 306 2.69 -3.11 -10.35
CA SER A 306 1.47 -3.79 -9.91
C SER A 306 1.25 -3.66 -8.40
N GLY A 307 -0.04 -3.66 -8.02
CA GLY A 307 -0.53 -3.64 -6.64
C GLY A 307 -0.14 -2.36 -5.90
N THR A 308 -1.07 -1.41 -5.77
CA THR A 308 -0.83 -0.25 -4.91
C THR A 308 -1.09 -0.58 -3.45
N GLN A 309 -0.36 0.10 -2.57
CA GLN A 309 -0.66 0.07 -1.15
C GLN A 309 -2.12 0.50 -0.88
N ALA A 310 -2.63 1.48 -1.64
CA ALA A 310 -3.97 2.00 -1.47
C ALA A 310 -5.07 0.96 -1.77
N GLU A 311 -4.97 0.24 -2.88
CA GLU A 311 -5.90 -0.86 -3.20
C GLU A 311 -5.86 -1.96 -2.12
N THR A 312 -4.65 -2.30 -1.68
CA THR A 312 -4.46 -3.33 -0.63
C THR A 312 -5.10 -2.89 0.69
N LEU A 313 -4.89 -1.65 1.11
CA LEU A 313 -5.48 -1.08 2.32
C LEU A 313 -7.01 -0.93 2.22
N ALA A 314 -7.53 -0.57 1.05
CA ALA A 314 -8.97 -0.52 0.82
C ALA A 314 -9.61 -1.90 0.99
N VAL A 315 -8.99 -2.94 0.43
CA VAL A 315 -9.47 -4.32 0.62
C VAL A 315 -9.33 -4.78 2.06
N TRP A 316 -8.25 -4.40 2.75
CA TRP A 316 -8.10 -4.69 4.18
C TRP A 316 -9.25 -4.07 4.98
N ASP A 317 -9.56 -2.80 4.75
CA ASP A 317 -10.71 -2.10 5.34
C ASP A 317 -12.02 -2.85 5.05
N MET A 318 -12.27 -3.25 3.80
CA MET A 318 -13.46 -4.03 3.41
C MET A 318 -13.56 -5.37 4.17
N LEU A 319 -12.45 -6.10 4.30
CA LEU A 319 -12.39 -7.36 5.06
C LEU A 319 -12.66 -7.15 6.56
N ARG A 320 -12.45 -5.94 7.06
CA ARG A 320 -12.78 -5.52 8.43
C ARG A 320 -14.18 -4.90 8.55
N GLY A 321 -14.96 -4.90 7.47
CA GLY A 321 -16.35 -4.42 7.45
C GLY A 321 -16.49 -2.90 7.34
N GLU A 322 -15.42 -2.19 6.96
CA GLU A 322 -15.45 -0.75 6.75
C GLU A 322 -16.27 -0.39 5.50
N GLN A 323 -17.07 0.66 5.64
CA GLN A 323 -18.02 1.13 4.63
C GLN A 323 -17.43 2.23 3.75
N ARG A 324 -16.44 2.97 4.27
CA ARG A 324 -15.64 3.97 3.53
C ARG A 324 -14.17 3.50 3.46
N PRO A 325 -13.88 2.42 2.72
CA PRO A 325 -12.55 1.83 2.70
C PRO A 325 -11.52 2.83 2.19
N TYR A 326 -10.38 2.90 2.87
CA TYR A 326 -9.27 3.82 2.60
C TYR A 326 -9.56 5.31 2.79
N THR A 327 -10.70 5.83 2.32
CA THR A 327 -10.99 7.28 2.30
C THR A 327 -11.60 7.82 3.60
N ARG A 328 -12.04 6.96 4.53
CA ARG A 328 -12.77 7.36 5.76
C ARG A 328 -12.20 8.59 6.47
N VAL A 329 -10.88 8.63 6.67
CA VAL A 329 -10.21 9.72 7.40
C VAL A 329 -10.25 11.01 6.59
N MET A 330 -9.89 10.94 5.31
CA MET A 330 -9.90 12.09 4.41
C MET A 330 -11.31 12.65 4.17
N ASP A 331 -12.32 11.78 4.04
CA ASP A 331 -13.71 12.23 3.90
C ASP A 331 -14.21 12.89 5.20
N GLY A 332 -13.86 12.33 6.35
CA GLY A 332 -14.18 12.94 7.63
C GLY A 332 -13.42 14.26 7.88
N LEU A 333 -12.24 14.46 7.28
CA LEU A 333 -11.52 15.74 7.31
C LEU A 333 -12.21 16.80 6.43
N LYS A 334 -12.79 16.42 5.28
CA LYS A 334 -13.65 17.33 4.49
C LYS A 334 -14.87 17.78 5.29
N GLU A 335 -15.46 16.88 6.09
CA GLU A 335 -16.58 17.17 6.97
C GLU A 335 -16.17 18.00 8.21
N ARG A 336 -14.92 17.85 8.69
CA ARG A 336 -14.37 18.53 9.88
C ARG A 336 -12.97 19.11 9.64
N PRO A 337 -12.84 20.22 8.89
CA PRO A 337 -11.54 20.76 8.49
C PRO A 337 -10.66 21.23 9.66
N TYR A 338 -11.26 21.57 10.80
CA TYR A 338 -10.54 21.99 12.01
C TYR A 338 -9.67 20.88 12.63
N LEU A 339 -9.82 19.63 12.18
CA LEU A 339 -8.99 18.50 12.61
C LEU A 339 -7.73 18.30 11.75
N ALA A 340 -7.40 19.23 10.85
CA ALA A 340 -6.27 19.07 9.91
C ALA A 340 -4.91 18.77 10.57
N ASN A 341 -4.69 19.21 11.81
CA ASN A 341 -3.44 18.95 12.54
C ASN A 341 -3.38 17.55 13.19
N ASP A 342 -4.52 16.89 13.39
CA ASP A 342 -4.61 15.50 13.82
C ASP A 342 -5.83 14.83 13.16
N PRO A 343 -5.74 14.49 11.86
CA PRO A 343 -6.87 13.96 11.10
C PRO A 343 -7.44 12.66 11.68
N MET A 344 -6.61 11.87 12.35
CA MET A 344 -6.98 10.59 12.95
C MET A 344 -7.74 10.77 14.28
N SER A 345 -7.65 11.93 14.95
CA SER A 345 -8.37 12.24 16.20
C SER A 345 -9.89 12.03 16.14
N GLN A 346 -10.45 12.05 14.93
CA GLN A 346 -11.86 11.76 14.70
C GLN A 346 -12.27 10.31 14.95
N LEU A 347 -11.30 9.40 15.11
CA LEU A 347 -11.49 7.97 15.31
C LEU A 347 -11.19 7.59 16.77
N PRO A 348 -11.86 6.56 17.33
CA PRO A 348 -11.47 5.97 18.60
C PRO A 348 -10.02 5.47 18.57
N SER A 349 -9.32 5.50 19.72
CA SER A 349 -7.91 5.07 19.80
C SER A 349 -7.65 3.68 19.23
N SER A 350 -8.51 2.70 19.52
CA SER A 350 -8.37 1.34 18.99
C SER A 350 -8.45 1.26 17.46
N GLU A 351 -9.28 2.11 16.84
CA GLU A 351 -9.38 2.19 15.37
C GLU A 351 -8.17 2.92 14.77
N ARG A 352 -7.62 3.92 15.49
CA ARG A 352 -6.36 4.56 15.08
C ARG A 352 -5.21 3.56 15.06
N ASP A 353 -5.07 2.78 16.13
CA ASP A 353 -4.05 1.75 16.25
C ASP A 353 -4.21 0.66 15.18
N ALA A 354 -5.45 0.20 14.93
CA ALA A 354 -5.75 -0.76 13.88
C ALA A 354 -5.36 -0.23 12.49
N ARG A 355 -5.65 1.05 12.18
CA ARG A 355 -5.26 1.67 10.92
C ARG A 355 -3.74 1.79 10.78
N TYR A 356 -3.02 2.20 11.82
CA TYR A 356 -1.56 2.19 11.79
C TYR A 356 -0.99 0.78 11.58
N ALA A 357 -1.57 -0.24 12.22
CA ALA A 357 -1.19 -1.62 12.02
C ALA A 357 -1.41 -2.07 10.56
N ARG A 358 -2.57 -1.79 9.95
CA ARG A 358 -2.85 -2.10 8.52
C ARG A 358 -1.86 -1.41 7.58
N ALA A 359 -1.60 -0.12 7.82
CA ALA A 359 -0.65 0.68 7.05
C ALA A 359 0.76 0.10 7.13
N ALA A 360 1.24 -0.20 8.34
CA ALA A 360 2.54 -0.80 8.60
C ALA A 360 2.65 -2.21 7.98
N GLY A 361 1.63 -3.06 8.15
CA GLY A 361 1.62 -4.41 7.58
C GLY A 361 1.71 -4.40 6.06
N THR A 362 0.94 -3.52 5.41
CA THR A 362 0.99 -3.37 3.94
C THR A 362 2.34 -2.82 3.47
N ALA A 363 2.88 -1.80 4.13
CA ALA A 363 4.21 -1.28 3.83
C ALA A 363 5.30 -2.35 4.02
N ALA A 364 5.23 -3.13 5.10
CA ALA A 364 6.17 -4.21 5.38
C ALA A 364 6.14 -5.30 4.31
N PHE A 365 4.94 -5.68 3.86
CA PHE A 365 4.79 -6.62 2.76
C PHE A 365 5.46 -6.10 1.48
N LEU A 366 5.14 -4.88 1.06
CA LEU A 366 5.63 -4.30 -0.19
C LEU A 366 7.16 -4.09 -0.16
N ILE A 367 7.69 -3.58 0.95
CA ILE A 367 9.13 -3.33 1.12
C ILE A 367 9.91 -4.62 1.36
N GLY A 368 9.44 -5.48 2.26
CA GLY A 368 10.12 -6.70 2.69
C GLY A 368 10.24 -7.76 1.59
N ASN A 369 9.27 -7.79 0.67
CA ASN A 369 9.29 -8.63 -0.53
C ASN A 369 9.93 -7.92 -1.75
N GLY A 370 10.32 -6.65 -1.60
CA GLY A 370 11.04 -5.90 -2.62
C GLY A 370 10.17 -5.40 -3.78
N TYR A 371 8.85 -5.27 -3.58
CA TYR A 371 7.94 -4.70 -4.56
C TYR A 371 8.00 -3.17 -4.57
N HIS A 372 8.16 -2.51 -3.43
CA HIS A 372 8.22 -1.05 -3.36
C HIS A 372 9.27 -0.60 -2.35
N SER A 373 9.72 0.64 -2.49
CA SER A 373 10.52 1.35 -1.49
C SER A 373 9.66 2.13 -0.51
N ALA A 374 10.26 2.62 0.58
CA ALA A 374 9.63 3.49 1.56
C ALA A 374 8.99 4.73 0.93
N VAL A 375 9.66 5.35 -0.04
CA VAL A 375 9.15 6.55 -0.72
C VAL A 375 7.94 6.27 -1.62
N GLU A 376 7.84 5.06 -2.16
CA GLU A 376 6.73 4.63 -3.02
C GLU A 376 5.49 4.23 -2.21
N VAL A 377 5.66 3.82 -0.95
CA VAL A 377 4.54 3.55 -0.03
C VAL A 377 4.18 4.77 0.85
N LEU A 378 5.04 5.79 0.93
CA LEU A 378 4.77 6.91 1.84
C LEU A 378 3.49 7.67 1.48
N GLY A 379 3.29 8.02 0.21
CA GLY A 379 2.13 8.81 -0.19
C GLY A 379 0.79 8.11 0.12
N GLY A 380 0.71 6.80 -0.11
CA GLY A 380 -0.48 6.00 0.21
C GLY A 380 -0.71 5.89 1.71
N THR A 381 0.38 5.73 2.48
CA THR A 381 0.34 5.72 3.96
C THR A 381 -0.19 7.04 4.52
N LEU A 382 0.34 8.16 4.05
CA LEU A 382 -0.09 9.50 4.48
C LEU A 382 -1.56 9.74 4.18
N ALA A 383 -1.99 9.48 2.95
CA ALA A 383 -3.38 9.65 2.55
C ALA A 383 -4.35 8.76 3.35
N TYR A 384 -3.97 7.52 3.64
CA TYR A 384 -4.78 6.60 4.46
C TYR A 384 -4.97 7.09 5.91
N THR A 385 -3.99 7.82 6.42
CA THR A 385 -4.02 8.44 7.76
C THR A 385 -4.52 9.89 7.75
N GLY A 386 -5.02 10.38 6.61
CA GLY A 386 -5.64 11.69 6.50
C GLY A 386 -4.70 12.85 6.18
N GLN A 387 -3.45 12.57 5.80
CA GLN A 387 -2.48 13.60 5.42
C GLN A 387 -2.40 13.73 3.89
N ASP A 388 -2.57 14.94 3.37
CA ASP A 388 -2.46 15.23 1.94
C ASP A 388 -1.04 15.66 1.57
N GLY A 389 -0.17 14.68 1.34
CA GLY A 389 1.18 14.92 0.84
C GLY A 389 1.22 15.42 -0.61
N GLN A 390 0.14 15.31 -1.37
CA GLN A 390 0.11 15.75 -2.77
C GLN A 390 -0.17 17.25 -2.89
N SER A 391 -0.96 17.82 -1.98
CA SER A 391 -1.27 19.27 -1.96
C SER A 391 -0.04 20.17 -1.82
N VAL A 392 1.04 19.65 -1.26
CA VAL A 392 2.30 20.36 -0.99
C VAL A 392 3.36 20.14 -2.07
N VAL A 393 3.10 19.27 -3.05
CA VAL A 393 3.97 19.06 -4.23
C VAL A 393 3.35 19.64 -5.48
N GLY A 394 4.18 20.16 -6.38
CA GLY A 394 3.71 20.67 -7.67
C GLY A 394 3.04 19.58 -8.54
N PRO A 395 2.33 19.95 -9.62
CA PRO A 395 1.53 19.03 -10.47
C PRO A 395 2.34 17.97 -11.25
N ARG A 396 3.63 17.81 -10.99
CA ARG A 396 4.54 16.82 -11.58
C ARG A 396 5.56 16.26 -10.56
N GLN A 397 5.33 16.53 -9.29
CA GLN A 397 6.18 16.09 -8.20
C GLN A 397 5.44 15.04 -7.38
N ASP A 398 6.21 14.19 -6.73
CA ASP A 398 5.77 13.05 -5.94
C ASP A 398 6.44 13.08 -4.57
N ALA A 399 6.15 12.07 -3.74
CA ALA A 399 6.76 11.92 -2.42
C ALA A 399 8.30 11.90 -2.46
N GLY A 400 8.94 11.45 -3.55
CA GLY A 400 10.39 11.47 -3.67
C GLY A 400 10.99 12.85 -3.87
N HIS A 401 10.21 13.84 -4.30
CA HIS A 401 10.70 15.22 -4.35
C HIS A 401 10.77 15.87 -2.96
N LEU A 402 9.87 15.50 -2.05
CA LEU A 402 9.85 16.03 -0.68
C LEU A 402 10.69 15.20 0.28
N PHE A 403 10.54 13.88 0.20
CA PHE A 403 11.06 12.93 1.18
C PHE A 403 12.23 12.10 0.64
N GLY A 404 12.66 12.34 -0.60
CA GLY A 404 13.69 11.59 -1.31
C GLY A 404 15.11 11.69 -0.75
N GLN A 405 15.32 12.46 0.31
CA GLN A 405 16.62 12.66 0.96
C GLN A 405 16.80 11.77 2.21
N GLY A 406 16.00 10.70 2.36
CA GLY A 406 16.06 9.76 3.49
C GLY A 406 14.89 9.88 4.48
N ALA A 407 14.07 10.92 4.36
CA ALA A 407 12.94 11.15 5.25
C ALA A 407 11.83 10.09 5.08
N ALA A 408 11.64 9.55 3.88
CA ALA A 408 10.64 8.51 3.67
C ALA A 408 11.03 7.21 4.38
N THR A 409 12.30 6.81 4.28
CA THR A 409 12.85 5.66 5.01
C THR A 409 12.71 5.85 6.52
N GLN A 410 12.96 7.06 7.05
CA GLN A 410 12.78 7.35 8.48
C GLN A 410 11.32 7.19 8.92
N LEU A 411 10.38 7.91 8.28
CA LEU A 411 8.97 7.89 8.63
C LEU A 411 8.35 6.50 8.53
N ILE A 412 8.63 5.78 7.45
CA ILE A 412 8.12 4.41 7.27
C ILE A 412 8.78 3.45 8.25
N SER A 413 10.09 3.53 8.49
CA SER A 413 10.74 2.67 9.48
C SER A 413 10.20 2.91 10.88
N GLU A 414 9.91 4.16 11.25
CA GLU A 414 9.26 4.47 12.53
C GLU A 414 7.88 3.80 12.63
N LEU A 415 7.01 4.00 11.64
CA LEU A 415 5.70 3.33 11.57
C LEU A 415 5.84 1.81 11.74
N LEU A 416 6.75 1.18 10.99
CA LEU A 416 7.00 -0.26 11.06
C LEU A 416 7.45 -0.71 12.45
N ASN A 417 8.37 0.05 13.06
CA ASN A 417 8.92 -0.26 14.38
C ASN A 417 7.91 -0.04 15.52
N THR A 418 6.91 0.83 15.37
CA THR A 418 5.84 0.96 16.37
C THR A 418 4.88 -0.23 16.41
N GLN A 419 4.82 -1.01 15.33
CA GLN A 419 3.86 -2.11 15.18
C GLN A 419 4.49 -3.50 15.37
N ARG A 420 5.79 -3.59 15.65
CA ARG A 420 6.47 -4.85 15.95
C ARG A 420 6.31 -5.23 17.42
N ALA A 421 6.46 -6.52 17.72
CA ALA A 421 6.50 -6.99 19.09
C ALA A 421 7.72 -6.39 19.82
N ALA A 422 7.55 -6.05 21.10
CA ALA A 422 8.69 -5.64 21.93
C ALA A 422 9.69 -6.80 22.00
N GLN A 423 10.97 -6.52 21.73
CA GLN A 423 12.03 -7.49 21.97
C GLN A 423 12.20 -7.59 23.49
N VAL A 424 11.97 -8.79 24.04
CA VAL A 424 12.13 -9.11 25.47
C VAL A 424 13.60 -9.32 25.80
#